data_AF-A0A941WBN7-F1
#
_entry.id   AF-A0A941WBN7-F1
#
_cell.length_a   1.000
_cell.length_b   1.000
_cell.length_c   1.000
_cell.angle_alpha   90.00
_cell.angle_beta   90.00
_cell.angle_gamma   90.00
#
_symmetry.space_group_name_H-M   'P 1'
#
loop_
_entity.id
_entity.type
_entity.pdbx_description
1 polymer ?
#
loop_
_entity_poly.entity_id
_entity_poly.type
_entity_poly.pdbx_seq_one_letter_code
_entity_poly.pdbx_strand_id
1 'polypeptide(L)' 'MAYEALGMVETRGLTAAIEAADAMVKAAEVTLIGTEKIGSGLVTVMVRGDVGAV' A
#
# COMPACT_ATOMS: atom_id res chain seq x y z
N MET A 1 -17.49 -15.37 -2.66
CA MET A 1 -16.27 -15.03 -1.89
C MET A 1 -16.25 -13.53 -1.78
N ALA A 2 -16.11 -12.98 -0.57
CA ALA A 2 -15.79 -11.57 -0.42
C ALA A 2 -14.30 -11.39 -0.76
N TYR A 3 -13.97 -10.44 -1.62
CA TYR A 3 -12.58 -10.03 -1.81
C TYR A 3 -12.19 -9.13 -0.63
N GLU A 4 -11.01 -9.33 -0.05
CA GLU A 4 -10.43 -8.39 0.91
C GLU A 4 -10.30 -6.99 0.29
N ALA A 5 -10.41 -5.95 1.12
CA ALA A 5 -10.35 -4.55 0.68
C ALA A 5 -8.96 -4.19 0.14
N LEU A 6 -8.90 -3.31 -0.88
CA LEU A 6 -7.66 -2.80 -1.46
C LEU A 6 -7.36 -1.41 -0.94
N GLY A 7 -6.24 -1.27 -0.22
CA GLY A 7 -5.65 0.03 0.11
C GLY A 7 -4.56 0.40 -0.88
N MET A 8 -4.53 1.66 -1.32
CA MET A 8 -3.51 2.18 -2.25
C MET A 8 -3.01 3.55 -1.79
N VAL A 9 -1.69 3.75 -1.81
CA VAL A 9 -1.08 5.08 -1.68
C VAL A 9 -0.03 5.25 -2.77
N GLU A 10 -0.13 6.35 -3.50
CA GLU A 10 0.84 6.76 -4.50
C GLU A 10 1.71 7.90 -3.99
N THR A 11 3.02 7.79 -4.20
CA THR A 11 4.01 8.75 -3.74
C THR A 11 4.95 9.14 -4.87
N ARG A 12 5.68 10.25 -4.67
CA ARG A 12 6.84 10.60 -5.49
C ARG A 12 8.12 10.12 -4.81
N GLY A 13 8.82 9.19 -5.45
CA GLY A 13 10.07 8.61 -5.00
C GLY A 13 9.89 7.34 -4.17
N LEU A 14 10.88 6.44 -4.25
CA LEU A 14 10.84 5.14 -3.58
C LEU A 14 10.87 5.27 -2.05
N THR A 15 11.60 6.25 -1.50
CA THR A 15 11.70 6.43 -0.04
C THR A 15 10.33 6.70 0.58
N ALA A 16 9.54 7.61 0.01
CA ALA A 16 8.19 7.90 0.50
C ALA A 16 7.26 6.69 0.38
N ALA A 17 7.38 5.89 -0.69
CA ALA A 17 6.63 4.65 -0.83
C ALA A 17 6.98 3.62 0.25
N ILE A 18 8.26 3.47 0.59
CA ILE A 18 8.70 2.56 1.66
C ILE A 18 8.15 3.01 3.02
N GLU A 19 8.23 4.30 3.33
CA GLU A 19 7.65 4.85 4.57
C GLU A 19 6.13 4.63 4.64
N ALA A 20 5.42 4.81 3.52
CA ALA A 20 3.98 4.54 3.45
C ALA A 20 3.67 3.05 3.69
N ALA A 21 4.44 2.15 3.07
CA ALA A 21 4.28 0.71 3.27
C ALA A 21 4.53 0.28 4.73
N ASP A 22 5.61 0.78 5.35
CA ASP A 22 5.95 0.50 6.75
C ASP A 22 4.86 1.02 7.71
N ALA A 23 4.36 2.22 7.47
CA ALA A 23 3.27 2.80 8.26
C ALA A 23 1.97 1.99 8.14
N MET A 24 1.58 1.58 6.94
CA MET A 24 0.37 0.77 6.71
C MET A 24 0.40 -0.54 7.49
N VAL A 25 1.46 -1.34 7.33
CA VAL A 25 1.54 -2.68 7.94
C VAL A 25 1.74 -2.64 9.46
N LYS A 26 2.18 -1.50 10.01
CA LYS A 26 2.27 -1.29 11.47
C LYS A 26 0.98 -0.76 12.09
N ALA A 27 0.15 -0.07 11.31
CA ALA A 27 -1.07 0.56 11.80
C ALA A 27 -2.24 -0.40 11.92
N ALA A 28 -2.31 -1.43 11.07
CA ALA A 28 -3.42 -2.36 11.01
C ALA A 28 -3.01 -3.75 10.48
N GLU A 29 -3.89 -4.73 10.67
CA GLU A 29 -3.74 -6.09 10.15
C GLU A 29 -3.99 -6.09 8.64
N VAL A 30 -2.99 -5.68 7.87
CA VAL A 30 -3.02 -5.65 6.40
C VAL A 30 -1.76 -6.30 5.82
N THR A 31 -1.91 -6.94 4.67
CA THR A 31 -0.80 -7.56 3.94
C THR A 31 -0.36 -6.65 2.80
N LEU A 32 0.93 -6.31 2.73
CA LEU A 32 1.53 -5.70 1.56
C LEU A 32 1.50 -6.69 0.39
N ILE A 33 0.76 -6.35 -0.67
CA ILE A 33 0.61 -7.23 -1.84
C ILE A 33 1.52 -6.83 -3.01
N GLY A 34 2.11 -5.64 -2.98
CA GLY A 34 3.09 -5.24 -3.98
C GLY A 34 3.26 -3.73 -4.10
N THR A 35 4.12 -3.36 -5.04
CA THR A 35 4.37 -1.96 -5.42
C THR A 35 4.42 -1.84 -6.93
N GLU A 36 3.81 -0.80 -7.49
CA GLU A 36 3.87 -0.50 -8.92
C GLU A 36 4.65 0.78 -9.20
N LYS A 37 5.38 0.81 -10.31
CA LYS A 37 6.22 1.93 -10.74
C LYS A 37 5.86 2.27 -12.18
N ILE A 38 5.21 3.42 -12.38
CA ILE A 38 4.72 3.83 -13.71
C ILE A 38 5.61 4.85 -14.42
N GLY A 39 6.75 5.21 -13.82
CA GLY A 39 7.65 6.25 -14.32
C GLY A 39 7.43 7.61 -13.65
N SER A 40 8.16 8.64 -14.07
CA SER A 40 8.09 10.01 -13.51
C SER A 40 8.29 10.10 -11.99
N GLY A 41 8.98 9.11 -11.42
CA GLY A 41 9.16 8.97 -9.97
C GLY A 41 7.90 8.56 -9.21
N LEU A 42 6.80 8.18 -9.86
CA LEU A 42 5.58 7.71 -9.22
C LEU A 42 5.72 6.24 -8.79
N VAL A 43 5.40 5.98 -7.53
CA VAL A 43 5.44 4.65 -6.93
C VAL A 43 4.16 4.45 -6.10
N THR A 44 3.41 3.42 -6.44
CA THR A 44 2.16 3.03 -5.79
C THR A 44 2.40 1.82 -4.89
N VAL A 45 1.94 1.88 -3.64
CA VAL A 45 1.96 0.77 -2.68
C VAL A 45 0.55 0.22 -2.55
N MET A 46 0.40 -1.09 -2.46
CA MET A 46 -0.90 -1.76 -2.37
C MET A 46 -0.96 -2.74 -1.20
N VAL A 47 -2.03 -2.68 -0.42
CA VAL A 47 -2.29 -3.62 0.70
C VAL A 47 -3.65 -4.31 0.55
N ARG A 48 -3.83 -5.45 1.23
CA ARG A 48 -5.10 -6.17 1.39
C ARG A 48 -5.41 -6.40 2.87
N GLY A 49 -6.69 -6.33 3.24
CA GLY A 49 -7.17 -6.67 4.58
C GLY A 49 -8.68 -6.47 4.72
N ASP A 50 -9.18 -6.60 5.94
CA ASP A 50 -10.58 -6.27 6.25
C ASP A 50 -10.85 -4.77 6.03
N VAL A 51 -12.09 -4.42 5.66
CA VAL A 51 -12.48 -3.04 5.33
C VAL A 51 -12.19 -2.04 6.47
N GLY A 52 -12.23 -2.47 7.73
CA GLY A 52 -11.90 -1.59 8.86
C GLY A 52 -10.40 -1.41 9.11
N ALA A 53 -9.56 -2.29 8.55
CA ALA A 53 -8.11 -2.25 8.66
C ALA A 53 -7.46 -1.43 7.54
N VAL A 54 -8.15 -1.27 6.39
CA VAL A 54 -7.70 -0.57 5.18
C VAL A 54 -8.22 0.86 5.16
#